data_AF-A0A0G1RNG1-F1
#
_entry.id   AF-A0A0G1RNG1-F1
#
_cell.length_a   1.000
_cell.length_b   1.000
_cell.length_c   1.000
_cell.angle_alpha   90.00
_cell.angle_beta   90.00
_cell.angle_gamma   90.00
#
_symmetry.space_group_name_H-M   'P 1'
#
loop_
_entity.id
_entity.type
_entity.pdbx_description
1 polymer ?
#
loop_
_entity_poly.entity_id
_entity_poly.type
_entity_poly.pdbx_seq_one_letter_code
_entity_poly.pdbx_strand_id
1 'polypeptide(L)'
;MKSWKQWPYWLRGGVIGGGVALLTIIATPVFCSSPNIVCVFFEIPILPIYPLLALLFPFFDSFSLELHHSYFSFFSTVVMISWFIVGSILGALIGYIKKSPPKRAL
;
A
#
# COMPACT_ATOMS: atom_id res chain seq x y z
N MET A 1 -13.19 -16.39 -20.06
CA MET A 1 -12.52 -15.76 -18.90
C MET A 1 -13.02 -14.33 -18.75
N LYS A 2 -13.57 -13.93 -17.59
CA LYS A 2 -13.96 -12.54 -17.36
C LYS A 2 -12.69 -11.68 -17.37
N SER A 3 -12.58 -10.77 -18.33
CA SER A 3 -11.42 -9.89 -18.46
C SER A 3 -11.33 -8.99 -17.22
N TRP A 4 -10.15 -8.83 -16.63
CA TRP A 4 -9.88 -7.89 -15.52
C TRP A 4 -10.41 -6.48 -15.83
N LYS A 5 -10.53 -6.13 -17.12
CA LYS A 5 -11.20 -4.91 -17.61
C LYS A 5 -12.70 -4.81 -17.30
N GLN A 6 -13.33 -5.79 -16.67
CA GLN A 6 -14.74 -5.75 -16.23
C GLN A 6 -14.88 -5.59 -14.70
N TRP A 7 -13.80 -5.67 -13.93
CA TRP A 7 -13.89 -5.56 -12.48
C TRP A 7 -14.24 -4.13 -12.04
N PRO A 8 -14.97 -3.96 -10.92
CA PRO A 8 -15.23 -2.63 -10.36
C PRO A 8 -13.90 -1.92 -10.06
N TYR A 9 -13.87 -0.61 -10.25
CA TYR A 9 -12.62 0.17 -10.13
C TYR A 9 -11.99 0.05 -8.74
N TRP A 10 -12.78 -0.07 -7.66
CA TRP A 10 -12.24 -0.31 -6.32
C TRP A 10 -11.40 -1.60 -6.30
N LEU A 11 -11.91 -2.70 -6.87
CA LEU A 11 -11.23 -3.99 -6.80
C LEU A 11 -9.93 -3.96 -7.61
N ARG A 12 -9.91 -3.25 -8.74
CA ARG A 12 -8.67 -3.06 -9.50
C ARG A 12 -7.66 -2.23 -8.73
N GLY A 13 -8.11 -1.14 -8.11
CA GLY A 13 -7.25 -0.30 -7.29
C GLY A 13 -6.66 -1.07 -6.11
N GLY A 14 -7.47 -1.90 -5.44
CA GLY A 14 -7.01 -2.76 -4.35
C GLY A 14 -5.96 -3.79 -4.80
N VAL A 15 -6.19 -4.47 -5.94
CA VAL A 15 -5.21 -5.42 -6.49
C VAL A 15 -3.92 -4.74 -6.92
N ILE A 16 -3.99 -3.53 -7.47
CA ILE A 16 -2.80 -2.73 -7.80
C ILE A 16 -2.06 -2.34 -6.52
N GLY A 17 -2.76 -1.81 -5.52
CA GLY A 17 -2.16 -1.42 -4.23
C GLY A 17 -1.53 -2.60 -3.49
N GLY A 18 -2.22 -3.74 -3.42
CA GLY A 18 -1.67 -4.98 -2.87
C GLY A 18 -0.47 -5.50 -3.66
N GLY A 19 -0.47 -5.35 -4.99
CA GLY A 19 0.70 -5.67 -5.82
C GLY A 19 1.92 -4.80 -5.51
N VAL A 20 1.71 -3.50 -5.29
CA VAL A 20 2.78 -2.57 -4.86
C VAL A 20 3.34 -2.98 -3.49
N ALA A 21 2.48 -3.29 -2.53
CA ALA A 21 2.90 -3.75 -1.21
C ALA A 21 3.66 -5.08 -1.26
N LEU A 22 3.23 -6.01 -2.12
CA LEU A 22 3.91 -7.29 -2.29
C LEU A 22 5.31 -7.11 -2.89
N LEU A 23 5.43 -6.22 -3.89
CA LEU A 23 6.72 -5.88 -4.49
C LEU A 23 7.66 -5.24 -3.48
N THR A 24 7.19 -4.32 -2.63
CA THR A 24 8.04 -3.74 -1.60
C THR A 24 8.47 -4.78 -0.57
N ILE A 25 7.56 -5.60 -0.04
CA ILE A 25 7.89 -6.63 0.96
C ILE A 25 8.95 -7.61 0.44
N ILE A 26 8.87 -8.00 -0.83
CA ILE A 26 9.84 -8.93 -1.45
C ILE A 26 11.16 -8.23 -1.79
N ALA A 27 11.10 -6.99 -2.29
CA ALA A 27 12.28 -6.25 -2.73
C ALA A 27 13.12 -5.73 -1.54
N THR A 28 12.50 -5.29 -0.45
CA THR A 28 13.20 -4.71 0.71
C THR A 28 14.32 -5.63 1.24
N PRO A 29 14.12 -6.91 1.57
CA PRO A 29 15.22 -7.74 2.08
C PRO A 29 16.33 -8.00 1.05
N VAL A 30 16.04 -7.91 -0.26
CA VAL A 30 17.00 -8.12 -1.35
C VAL A 30 17.87 -6.89 -1.57
N PHE A 31 17.29 -5.70 -1.48
CA PHE A 31 17.98 -4.43 -1.77
C PHE A 31 18.41 -3.65 -0.51
N CYS A 32 17.95 -4.06 0.67
CA CYS A 32 18.17 -3.38 1.97
C CYS A 32 18.90 -4.21 3.00
N SER A 33 20.01 -4.82 2.60
CA SER A 33 20.98 -5.38 3.56
C SER A 33 21.75 -4.29 4.32
N SER A 34 21.76 -3.04 3.83
CA SER A 34 22.38 -1.88 4.48
C SER A 34 21.61 -0.58 4.17
N PRO A 35 21.62 0.42 5.06
CA PRO A 35 20.86 1.67 4.89
C PRO A 35 21.47 2.52 3.77
N ASN A 36 21.03 2.28 2.53
CA ASN A 36 21.40 3.03 1.35
C ASN A 36 20.20 3.84 0.83
N ILE A 37 20.45 4.86 0.00
CA ILE A 37 19.43 5.68 -0.66
C ILE A 37 18.38 4.82 -1.39
N VAL A 38 18.78 3.65 -1.90
CA VAL A 38 17.90 2.69 -2.57
C VAL A 38 16.80 2.17 -1.63
N CYS A 39 17.07 2.03 -0.33
CA CYS A 39 16.08 1.57 0.65
C CYS A 39 14.99 2.58 0.93
N VAL A 40 15.35 3.86 0.97
CA VAL A 40 14.38 4.93 1.14
C VAL A 40 13.30 4.85 0.07
N PHE A 41 13.65 4.49 -1.17
CA PHE A 41 12.67 4.31 -2.25
C PHE A 41 11.69 3.15 -2.03
N PHE A 42 12.10 2.08 -1.36
CA PHE A 42 11.23 0.95 -1.02
C PHE A 42 10.38 1.20 0.23
N GLU A 43 10.76 2.19 1.04
CA GLU A 43 9.99 2.66 2.20
C GLU A 43 9.02 3.80 1.86
N ILE A 44 9.22 4.54 0.75
CA ILE A 44 8.29 5.59 0.28
C ILE A 44 6.83 5.09 0.18
N PRO A 45 6.55 3.87 -0.32
CA PRO A 45 5.18 3.34 -0.35
C PRO A 45 4.55 3.14 1.04
N ILE A 46 5.34 3.14 2.12
CA ILE A 46 4.83 3.01 3.49
C ILE A 46 4.38 4.37 4.04
N LEU A 47 4.95 5.50 3.56
CA LEU A 47 4.61 6.87 3.98
C LEU A 47 3.10 7.20 4.01
N PRO A 48 2.30 6.91 2.96
CA PRO A 48 0.87 7.26 2.97
C PRO A 48 0.06 6.46 4.00
N ILE A 49 0.61 5.35 4.49
CA ILE A 49 -0.05 4.45 5.45
C ILE A 49 0.53 4.64 6.85
N TYR A 50 1.74 5.18 6.97
CA TYR A 50 2.41 5.47 8.22
C TYR A 50 1.53 6.13 9.29
N PRO A 51 0.75 7.21 9.02
CA PRO A 51 -0.13 7.79 10.05
C PRO A 51 -1.23 6.84 10.51
N LEU A 52 -1.72 5.96 9.62
CA LEU A 52 -2.73 4.96 9.93
C LEU A 52 -2.13 3.80 10.76
N LEU A 53 -0.87 3.45 10.47
CA LEU A 53 -0.08 2.50 11.24
C LEU A 53 0.25 3.04 12.63
N ALA A 54 0.70 4.30 12.74
CA ALA A 54 1.01 4.95 14.01
C ALA A 54 -0.24 5.07 14.91
N LEU A 55 -1.42 5.26 14.32
CA LEU A 55 -2.70 5.23 15.04
C LEU A 55 -3.05 3.84 15.57
N LEU A 56 -2.85 2.79 14.77
CA LEU A 56 -3.17 1.40 15.14
C LEU A 56 -2.12 0.78 16.08
N PHE A 57 -0.88 1.24 15.98
CA PHE A 57 0.28 0.72 16.69
C PHE A 57 1.08 1.90 17.27
N PRO A 58 0.72 2.41 18.46
CA PRO A 58 1.37 3.59 19.06
C PRO A 58 2.85 3.37 19.42
N PHE A 59 3.34 2.13 19.38
CA PHE A 59 4.75 1.77 19.60
C PHE A 59 5.53 1.61 18.30
N PHE A 60 4.96 1.98 17.14
CA PHE A 60 5.56 1.72 15.83
C PHE A 60 6.97 2.31 15.69
N ASP A 61 7.20 3.49 16.26
CA ASP A 61 8.51 4.16 16.22
C ASP A 61 9.57 3.54 17.14
N SER A 62 9.15 2.71 18.10
CA SER A 62 10.03 2.09 19.10
C SER A 62 10.41 0.65 18.76
N PHE A 63 10.00 0.13 17.59
CA PHE A 63 10.36 -1.23 17.17
C PHE A 63 11.84 -1.30 16.84
N SER A 64 12.59 -2.03 17.67
CA SER A 64 13.98 -2.38 17.35
C SER A 64 14.04 -3.28 16.11
N LEU A 65 15.15 -3.19 15.37
CA LEU A 65 15.42 -3.97 14.15
C LEU A 65 15.27 -5.49 14.38
N GLU A 66 15.53 -5.96 15.61
CA GLU A 66 15.36 -7.36 16.02
C GLU A 66 13.88 -7.77 16.21
N LEU A 67 13.04 -6.89 16.77
CA LEU A 67 11.59 -7.15 16.79
C LEU A 67 11.00 -7.07 15.37
N HIS A 68 11.53 -6.21 14.51
CA HIS A 68 11.08 -6.12 13.11
C HIS A 68 11.22 -7.47 12.40
N HIS A 69 12.32 -8.20 12.61
CA HIS A 69 12.51 -9.54 12.05
C HIS A 69 11.56 -10.59 12.65
N SER A 70 11.33 -10.57 13.97
CA SER A 70 10.42 -11.53 14.62
C SER A 70 8.95 -11.32 14.22
N TYR A 71 8.54 -10.08 13.98
CA TYR A 71 7.16 -9.73 13.62
C TYR A 71 6.99 -9.42 12.13
N PHE A 72 8.00 -9.72 11.30
CA PHE A 72 8.02 -9.38 9.88
C PHE A 72 6.79 -9.91 9.13
N SER A 73 6.37 -11.15 9.39
CA SER A 73 5.18 -11.73 8.76
C SER A 73 3.88 -11.04 9.17
N PHE A 74 3.75 -10.65 10.43
CA PHE A 74 2.59 -9.91 10.91
C PHE A 74 2.56 -8.51 10.29
N PHE A 75 3.69 -7.81 10.33
CA PHE A 75 3.82 -6.47 9.79
C PHE A 75 3.56 -6.42 8.28
N SER A 76 4.15 -7.34 7.53
CA SER A 76 3.93 -7.52 6.09
C SER A 76 2.45 -7.72 5.77
N THR A 77 1.74 -8.49 6.59
CA THR A 77 0.30 -8.73 6.40
C THR A 77 -0.52 -7.46 6.61
N VAL A 78 -0.23 -6.69 7.65
CA VAL A 78 -0.90 -5.40 7.93
C VAL A 78 -0.62 -4.39 6.81
N VAL A 79 0.63 -4.32 6.33
CA VAL A 79 1.01 -3.46 5.20
C VAL A 79 0.28 -3.87 3.91
N MET A 80 0.15 -5.16 3.62
CA MET A 80 -0.62 -5.66 2.48
C MET A 80 -2.11 -5.26 2.56
N ILE A 81 -2.74 -5.49 3.72
CA ILE A 81 -4.17 -5.18 3.92
C ILE A 81 -4.41 -3.67 3.79
N SER A 82 -3.57 -2.87 4.44
CA SER A 82 -3.70 -1.42 4.41
C SER A 82 -3.50 -0.85 3.00
N TRP A 83 -2.50 -1.33 2.24
CA TRP A 83 -2.32 -0.94 0.84
C TRP A 83 -3.47 -1.38 -0.06
N PHE A 84 -4.03 -2.57 0.18
CA PHE A 84 -5.22 -3.02 -0.53
C PHE A 84 -6.42 -2.10 -0.26
N ILE A 85 -6.61 -1.65 0.98
CA ILE A 85 -7.67 -0.70 1.36
C ILE A 85 -7.44 0.66 0.70
N VAL A 86 -6.24 1.23 0.80
CA VAL A 86 -5.88 2.52 0.18
C VAL A 86 -6.07 2.45 -1.33
N GLY A 87 -5.56 1.40 -1.97
CA GLY A 87 -5.76 1.15 -3.39
C GLY A 87 -7.24 1.01 -3.76
N SER A 88 -8.03 0.36 -2.92
CA SER A 88 -9.48 0.21 -3.15
C SER A 88 -10.21 1.54 -3.08
N ILE A 89 -9.87 2.39 -2.11
CA ILE A 89 -10.46 3.73 -1.96
C ILE A 89 -10.09 4.60 -3.18
N LEU A 90 -8.82 4.62 -3.58
CA LEU A 90 -8.37 5.36 -4.76
C LEU A 90 -9.04 4.85 -6.05
N GLY A 91 -9.17 3.53 -6.19
CA GLY A 91 -9.90 2.92 -7.29
C GLY A 91 -11.38 3.32 -7.30
N ALA A 92 -12.03 3.30 -6.14
CA ALA A 92 -13.42 3.76 -6.02
C ALA A 92 -13.57 5.24 -6.40
N LEU A 93 -12.66 6.10 -5.94
CA LEU A 93 -12.63 7.52 -6.26
C LEU A 93 -12.46 7.77 -7.77
N ILE A 94 -11.51 7.09 -8.41
CA ILE A 94 -11.32 7.16 -9.87
C ILE A 94 -12.59 6.70 -10.61
N GLY A 95 -13.21 5.62 -10.13
CA GLY A 95 -14.48 5.14 -10.67
C GLY A 95 -15.62 6.15 -10.51
N TYR A 96 -15.66 6.87 -9.39
CA TYR A 96 -16.64 7.92 -9.12
C TYR A 96 -16.44 9.13 -10.05
N ILE A 97 -15.19 9.59 -10.21
CA ILE A 97 -14.84 10.69 -11.13
C ILE A 97 -15.18 10.31 -12.58
N LYS A 98 -14.88 9.08 -13.02
CA LYS A 98 -15.22 8.63 -14.38
C LYS A 98 -16.71 8.50 -14.64
N LYS A 99 -17.50 8.16 -13.61
CA LYS A 99 -18.96 8.05 -13.72
C LYS A 99 -19.69 9.40 -13.60
N SER A 100 -19.03 10.40 -13.02
CA SER A 100 -19.54 11.76 -12.86
C SER A 100 -18.91 12.63 -13.95
N PRO A 101 -19.45 12.72 -15.17
CA PRO A 101 -18.91 13.65 -16.16
C PRO A 101 -18.88 15.06 -15.55
N PRO A 102 -17.81 15.85 -15.76
CA PRO A 102 -17.77 17.21 -15.28
C PRO A 102 -19.01 17.92 -15.82
N LYS A 103 -19.83 18.49 -14.94
CA LYS A 103 -20.85 19.46 -15.34
C LYS A 103 -20.09 20.56 -16.06
N ARG A 104 -20.10 20.56 -17.40
CA ARG A 104 -19.67 21.74 -18.17
C ARG A 104 -20.51 22.88 -17.64
N ALA A 105 -19.87 23.82 -16.95
CA ALA A 105 -20.46 25.11 -16.68
C ALA A 105 -20.77 25.72 -18.06
N LEU A 106 -22.05 25.76 -18.39
CA LEU A 106 -22.61 26.58 -19.45
C LEU A 106 -22.78 28.00 -18.91
#